data_AF-A0A1B6HIP4-F1
#
_entry.id   AF-A0A1B6HIP4-F1
#
_cell.length_a   1.000
_cell.length_b   1.000
_cell.length_c   1.000
_cell.angle_alpha   90.00
_cell.angle_beta   90.00
_cell.angle_gamma   90.00
#
_symmetry.space_group_name_H-M   'P 1'
#
loop_
_entity.id
_entity.type
_entity.pdbx_description
1 polymer ?
#
loop_
_entity_poly.entity_id
_entity_poly.type
_entity_poly.pdbx_seq_one_letter_code
_entity_poly.pdbx_strand_id
1 'polypeptide(L)'
;VLYHAETVWELYVARVVAGVGGGIIFTTVPLYLAEIAQDEVRSALVSLFNVFFTAGLLLEYLVGPYVSYWSLVWVSCVAPVIFFICSPWIPESPYFHLQHHYDQKAYNNLTWLRKGASDEQITEELRKIKESLEEAGNNKGSVMDLFSRKGNRNALLLSCGCIMFQQLSGINVMLFYSQTIFQLAGQFSLDPSESSALVGVILLLA
;
A
#
# COMPACT_ATOMS: atom_id res chain seq x y z
N VAL A 1 7.18 -16.40 16.00
CA VAL A 1 6.20 -17.36 15.44
C VAL A 1 6.83 -18.23 14.35
N LEU A 2 7.34 -17.67 13.24
CA LEU A 2 8.00 -18.48 12.20
C LEU A 2 9.25 -19.22 12.70
N TYR A 3 10.08 -18.60 13.56
CA TYR A 3 11.35 -19.18 14.05
C TYR A 3 11.19 -20.42 14.98
N HIS A 4 9.99 -20.71 15.48
CA HIS A 4 9.71 -21.85 16.37
C HIS A 4 8.63 -22.77 15.81
N ALA A 5 8.25 -22.58 14.54
CA ALA A 5 7.19 -23.37 13.93
C ALA A 5 7.73 -24.76 13.56
N GLU A 6 7.44 -25.77 14.39
CA GLU A 6 7.73 -27.18 14.10
C GLU A 6 6.56 -27.84 13.35
N THR A 7 5.37 -27.21 13.35
CA THR A 7 4.14 -27.79 12.81
C THR A 7 3.62 -27.02 11.60
N VAL A 8 3.16 -27.74 10.57
CA VAL A 8 2.59 -27.16 9.33
C VAL A 8 1.43 -26.20 9.61
N TRP A 9 0.64 -26.46 10.66
CA TRP A 9 -0.48 -25.60 11.04
C TRP A 9 -0.06 -24.19 11.47
N GLU A 10 1.07 -24.06 12.15
CA GLU A 10 1.60 -22.78 12.62
C GLU A 10 2.04 -21.90 11.44
N LEU A 11 2.55 -22.52 10.37
CA LEU A 11 2.86 -21.83 9.11
C LEU A 11 1.59 -21.32 8.42
N TYR A 12 0.52 -22.10 8.39
CA TYR A 12 -0.75 -21.64 7.81
C TYR A 12 -1.33 -20.46 8.58
N VAL A 13 -1.35 -20.54 9.92
CA VAL A 13 -1.82 -19.43 10.76
C VAL A 13 -0.95 -18.19 10.54
N ALA A 14 0.37 -18.34 10.52
CA ALA A 14 1.28 -17.21 10.26
C ALA A 14 1.04 -16.58 8.89
N ARG A 15 0.77 -17.37 7.85
CA ARG A 15 0.44 -16.88 6.51
C ARG A 15 -0.89 -16.13 6.46
N VAL A 16 -1.91 -16.61 7.16
CA VAL A 16 -3.21 -15.91 7.26
C VAL A 16 -3.03 -14.57 7.97
N VAL A 17 -2.31 -14.54 9.10
CA VAL A 17 -2.05 -13.30 9.85
C VAL A 17 -1.25 -12.31 9.00
N ALA A 18 -0.20 -12.79 8.31
CA ALA A 18 0.59 -11.95 7.40
C ALA A 18 -0.26 -11.41 6.24
N GLY A 19 -1.16 -12.21 5.68
CA GLY A 19 -2.08 -11.79 4.62
C GLY A 19 -3.07 -10.72 5.07
N VAL A 20 -3.65 -10.86 6.27
CA VAL A 20 -4.53 -9.84 6.85
C VAL A 20 -3.75 -8.53 7.10
N GLY A 21 -2.54 -8.63 7.66
CA GLY A 21 -1.67 -7.47 7.85
C GLY A 21 -1.35 -6.77 6.53
N GLY A 22 -0.97 -7.53 5.51
CA GLY A 22 -0.75 -7.01 4.15
C GLY A 22 -1.97 -6.29 3.60
N GLY A 23 -3.16 -6.89 3.67
CA GLY A 23 -4.40 -6.28 3.18
C GLY A 23 -4.73 -4.96 3.87
N ILE A 24 -4.51 -4.87 5.19
CA ILE A 24 -4.69 -3.62 5.95
C ILE A 24 -3.71 -2.56 5.45
N ILE A 25 -2.43 -2.91 5.24
CA ILE A 25 -1.40 -1.97 4.76
C ILE A 25 -1.74 -1.46 3.35
N PHE A 26 -2.07 -2.35 2.42
CA PHE A 26 -2.43 -2.00 1.03
C PHE A 26 -3.67 -1.13 0.92
N THR A 27 -4.55 -1.14 1.92
CA THR A 27 -5.72 -0.24 1.95
C THR A 27 -5.42 1.07 2.67
N THR A 28 -4.75 0.99 3.82
CA THR A 28 -4.56 2.12 4.73
C THR A 28 -3.51 3.09 4.21
N VAL A 29 -2.40 2.62 3.66
CA VAL A 29 -1.31 3.48 3.18
C VAL A 29 -1.74 4.39 2.02
N PRO A 30 -2.31 3.88 0.91
CA PRO A 30 -2.76 4.77 -0.17
C PRO A 30 -3.91 5.67 0.25
N LEU A 31 -4.79 5.23 1.17
CA LEU A 31 -5.83 6.07 1.74
C LEU A 31 -5.24 7.23 2.54
N TYR A 32 -4.30 6.95 3.44
CA TYR A 32 -3.60 7.96 4.22
C TYR A 32 -2.85 8.95 3.32
N LEU A 33 -2.11 8.44 2.32
CA LEU A 33 -1.44 9.29 1.32
C LEU A 33 -2.43 10.18 0.55
N ALA A 34 -3.60 9.65 0.22
CA ALA A 34 -4.65 10.41 -0.46
C ALA A 34 -5.27 11.52 0.41
N GLU A 35 -5.33 11.32 1.72
CA GLU A 35 -5.88 12.30 2.68
C GLU A 35 -4.88 13.41 3.04
N ILE A 36 -3.57 13.13 2.96
CA ILE A 36 -2.52 14.14 3.22
C ILE A 36 -2.03 14.84 1.94
N ALA A 37 -2.21 14.26 0.77
CA ALA A 37 -1.77 14.86 -0.48
C ALA A 37 -2.55 16.15 -0.81
N GLN A 38 -1.92 17.06 -1.55
CA GLN A 38 -2.68 18.08 -2.31
C GLN A 38 -3.21 17.43 -3.59
N ASP A 39 -4.32 17.94 -4.12
CA ASP A 39 -4.95 17.41 -5.33
C ASP A 39 -3.98 17.32 -6.51
N GLU A 40 -3.03 18.26 -6.66
CA GLU A 40 -2.06 18.24 -7.77
C GLU A 40 -1.01 17.13 -7.63
N VAL A 41 -0.60 16.78 -6.42
CA VAL A 41 0.50 15.82 -6.17
C VAL A 41 0.01 14.45 -5.71
N ARG A 42 -1.31 14.30 -5.50
CA ARG A 42 -1.92 13.06 -5.01
C ARG A 42 -1.58 11.85 -5.86
N SER A 43 -1.69 11.97 -7.18
CA SER A 43 -1.34 10.88 -8.09
C SER A 43 0.15 10.51 -7.99
N ALA A 44 1.04 11.51 -7.88
CA ALA A 44 2.47 11.28 -7.75
C ALA A 44 2.83 10.58 -6.42
N LEU A 45 2.18 10.94 -5.32
CA LEU A 45 2.39 10.28 -4.02
C LEU A 45 1.90 8.84 -4.01
N VAL A 46 0.77 8.54 -4.65
CA VAL A 46 0.28 7.17 -4.80
C VAL A 46 1.21 6.35 -5.70
N SER A 47 1.73 6.93 -6.79
CA SER A 47 2.75 6.27 -7.62
C SER A 47 4.03 5.99 -6.83
N LEU A 48 4.45 6.90 -5.95
CA LEU A 48 5.62 6.70 -5.10
C LEU A 48 5.47 5.49 -4.17
N PHE A 49 4.27 5.25 -3.61
CA PHE A 49 4.00 4.04 -2.84
C PHE A 49 4.23 2.76 -3.67
N ASN A 50 3.78 2.76 -4.93
CA ASN A 50 4.02 1.63 -5.83
C ASN A 50 5.52 1.44 -6.12
N VAL A 51 6.25 2.53 -6.37
CA VAL A 51 7.72 2.48 -6.57
C VAL A 51 8.43 1.86 -5.37
N PHE A 52 8.07 2.26 -4.13
CA PHE A 52 8.66 1.68 -2.93
C PHE A 52 8.30 0.20 -2.75
N PHE A 53 7.05 -0.17 -3.06
CA PHE A 53 6.63 -1.57 -3.02
C PHE A 53 7.47 -2.42 -3.98
N THR A 54 7.61 -1.97 -5.23
CA THR A 54 8.40 -2.67 -6.25
C THR A 54 9.90 -2.66 -5.96
N ALA A 55 10.43 -1.57 -5.40
CA ALA A 55 11.82 -1.52 -4.94
C ALA A 55 12.09 -2.53 -3.81
N GLY A 56 11.14 -2.73 -2.90
CA GLY A 56 11.21 -3.79 -1.88
C GLY A 56 11.30 -5.17 -2.51
N LEU A 57 10.46 -5.47 -3.50
CA LEU A 57 10.51 -6.74 -4.25
C LEU A 57 11.85 -6.93 -4.97
N LEU A 58 12.37 -5.87 -5.60
CA LEU A 58 13.68 -5.91 -6.26
C LEU A 58 14.81 -6.22 -5.26
N LEU A 59 14.78 -5.62 -4.07
CA LEU A 59 15.75 -5.94 -3.01
C LEU A 59 15.65 -7.41 -2.59
N GLU A 60 14.45 -7.98 -2.48
CA GLU A 60 14.28 -9.41 -2.17
C GLU A 60 14.81 -10.31 -3.28
N TYR A 61 14.63 -9.97 -4.57
CA TYR A 61 15.22 -10.73 -5.67
C TYR A 61 16.74 -10.61 -5.75
N LEU A 62 17.30 -9.46 -5.38
CA LEU A 62 18.76 -9.26 -5.38
C LEU A 62 19.43 -9.94 -4.21
N VAL A 63 18.85 -9.88 -3.01
CA VAL A 63 19.47 -10.39 -1.79
C VAL A 63 19.13 -11.87 -1.56
N GLY A 64 17.91 -12.28 -1.89
CA GLY A 64 17.37 -13.62 -1.63
C GLY A 64 18.23 -14.80 -2.09
N PRO A 65 18.84 -14.78 -3.30
CA PRO A 65 19.73 -15.85 -3.75
C PRO A 65 21.01 -16.01 -2.92
N TYR A 66 21.49 -14.94 -2.29
CA TYR A 66 22.79 -14.92 -1.61
C TYR A 66 22.72 -15.10 -0.10
N VAL A 67 21.51 -15.11 0.48
CA VAL A 67 21.31 -15.21 1.93
C VAL A 67 20.41 -16.39 2.30
N SER A 68 20.57 -16.90 3.52
CA SER A 68 19.64 -17.85 4.11
C SER A 68 18.25 -17.22 4.25
N TYR A 69 17.20 -18.05 4.10
CA TYR A 69 15.80 -17.66 4.31
C TYR A 69 15.60 -16.89 5.64
N TRP A 70 16.24 -17.35 6.71
CA TRP A 70 16.12 -16.71 8.02
C TRP A 70 16.80 -15.35 8.07
N SER A 71 17.96 -15.20 7.43
CA SER A 71 18.64 -13.91 7.31
C SER A 71 17.81 -12.91 6.51
N LEU A 72 17.14 -13.36 5.44
CA LEU A 72 16.24 -12.52 4.65
C LEU A 72 15.06 -12.03 5.48
N VAL A 73 14.43 -12.90 6.27
CA VAL A 73 13.34 -12.50 7.17
C VAL A 73 13.79 -11.43 8.16
N TRP A 74 14.98 -11.56 8.75
CA TRP A 74 15.52 -10.54 9.66
C TRP A 74 15.78 -9.21 8.96
N VAL A 75 16.31 -9.22 7.74
CA VAL A 75 16.53 -8.01 6.93
C VAL A 75 15.18 -7.36 6.58
N SER A 76 14.19 -8.12 6.14
CA SER A 76 12.86 -7.59 5.81
C SER A 76 12.11 -7.07 7.04
N CYS A 77 12.40 -7.56 8.25
CA CYS A 77 11.87 -7.02 9.51
C CYS A 77 12.42 -5.64 9.88
N VAL A 78 13.56 -5.22 9.32
CA VAL A 78 14.15 -3.91 9.63
C VAL A 78 13.23 -2.77 9.19
N ALA A 79 12.64 -2.85 7.99
CA ALA A 79 11.80 -1.77 7.46
C ALA A 79 10.52 -1.51 8.31
N PRO A 80 9.73 -2.54 8.71
CA PRO A 80 8.61 -2.36 9.64
C PRO A 80 9.03 -1.82 11.01
N VAL A 81 10.18 -2.22 11.54
CA VAL A 81 10.69 -1.73 12.83
C VAL A 81 11.05 -0.25 12.74
N ILE A 82 11.72 0.16 11.67
CA ILE A 82 12.00 1.59 11.40
C ILE A 82 10.69 2.36 11.29
N PHE A 83 9.71 1.83 10.56
CA PHE A 83 8.39 2.46 10.45
C PHE A 83 7.71 2.61 11.81
N PHE A 84 7.74 1.58 12.65
CA PHE A 84 7.16 1.63 14.00
C PHE A 84 7.83 2.69 14.88
N ILE A 85 9.15 2.82 14.80
CA ILE A 85 9.91 3.86 15.52
C ILE A 85 9.59 5.25 14.97
N CYS A 86 9.40 5.38 13.66
CA CYS A 86 9.15 6.67 12.99
C CYS A 86 7.69 7.11 13.05
N SER A 87 6.76 6.19 13.24
CA SER A 87 5.31 6.43 13.24
C SER A 87 4.86 7.59 14.16
N PRO A 88 5.42 7.79 15.38
CA PRO A 88 4.99 8.89 16.25
C PRO A 88 5.32 10.29 15.72
N TRP A 89 6.26 10.43 14.77
CA TRP A 89 6.61 11.73 14.19
C TRP A 89 5.79 12.07 12.94
N ILE A 90 5.04 11.11 12.40
CA ILE A 90 4.20 11.30 11.22
C ILE A 90 2.88 11.93 11.70
N PRO A 91 2.44 13.07 11.13
CA PRO A 91 1.18 13.68 11.54
C PRO A 91 0.00 12.77 11.19
N GLU A 92 -0.99 12.74 12.07
CA GLU A 92 -2.24 12.07 11.77
C GLU A 92 -3.01 12.78 10.65
N SER A 93 -3.87 12.03 9.96
CA SER A 93 -4.67 12.55 8.85
C SER A 93 -5.56 13.72 9.32
N PRO A 94 -5.61 14.85 8.58
CA PRO A 94 -6.49 15.97 8.92
C PRO A 94 -7.97 15.56 8.88
N TYR A 95 -8.35 14.61 8.01
CA TYR A 95 -9.69 14.04 7.94
C TYR A 95 -10.05 13.31 9.23
N PHE A 96 -9.12 12.54 9.80
CA PHE A 96 -9.33 11.82 11.06
C PHE A 96 -9.62 12.77 12.22
N HIS A 97 -8.86 13.87 12.34
CA HIS A 97 -9.09 14.86 13.39
C HIS A 97 -10.41 15.63 13.23
N LEU A 98 -10.79 15.97 11.99
CA LEU A 98 -12.06 16.64 11.71
C LEU A 98 -13.27 15.74 11.99
N GLN A 99 -13.18 14.44 11.70
CA GLN A 99 -14.24 13.48 12.07
C GLN A 99 -14.45 13.37 13.58
N HIS A 100 -13.41 13.61 14.39
CA HIS A 100 -13.49 13.60 15.85
C HIS A 100 -13.75 15.00 16.46
N HIS A 101 -14.13 15.99 15.63
CA HIS A 101 -14.38 17.38 16.04
C HIS A 101 -13.16 18.08 16.69
N TYR A 102 -11.94 17.65 16.37
CA TYR A 102 -10.70 18.29 16.83
C TYR A 102 -10.16 19.30 15.80
N ASP A 103 -10.94 20.34 15.51
CA ASP A 103 -10.66 21.35 14.48
C ASP A 103 -9.25 21.99 14.66
N GLN A 104 -8.84 22.28 15.89
CA GLN A 104 -7.53 22.89 16.18
C GLN A 104 -6.34 21.95 15.86
N LYS A 105 -6.49 20.65 16.08
CA LYS A 105 -5.43 19.66 15.76
C LYS A 105 -5.34 19.45 14.25
N ALA A 106 -6.49 19.42 13.57
CA ALA A 106 -6.55 19.35 12.12
C ALA A 106 -5.85 20.56 11.47
N TYR A 107 -6.11 21.77 11.98
CA TYR A 107 -5.43 22.99 11.52
C TYR A 107 -3.91 22.92 11.70
N ASN A 108 -3.43 22.50 12.87
CA ASN A 108 -1.99 22.39 13.13
C ASN A 108 -1.31 21.34 12.23
N ASN A 109 -1.94 20.18 12.02
CA ASN A 109 -1.40 19.14 11.13
C ASN A 109 -1.39 19.61 9.67
N LEU A 110 -2.46 20.28 9.22
CA LEU A 110 -2.54 20.84 7.88
C LEU A 110 -1.48 21.93 7.65
N THR A 111 -1.24 22.78 8.65
CA THR A 111 -0.17 23.78 8.63
C THR A 111 1.21 23.14 8.53
N TRP A 112 1.45 22.04 9.26
CA TRP A 112 2.71 21.29 9.18
C TRP A 112 2.90 20.61 7.83
N LEU A 113 1.81 20.15 7.21
CA LEU A 113 1.80 19.44 5.93
C LEU A 113 1.92 20.39 4.73
N ARG A 114 1.36 21.60 4.84
CA ARG A 114 1.33 22.66 3.83
C ARG A 114 2.35 23.76 4.18
N LYS A 115 3.59 23.40 4.52
CA LYS A 115 4.63 24.37 4.89
C LYS A 115 4.76 25.46 3.82
N GLY A 116 4.43 26.70 4.18
CA GLY A 116 4.51 27.87 3.30
C GLY A 116 3.16 28.36 2.74
N ALA A 117 2.04 27.70 3.04
CA ALA A 117 0.70 28.22 2.74
C ALA A 117 0.30 29.36 3.70
N SER A 118 -0.54 30.30 3.24
CA SER A 118 -1.10 31.33 4.13
C SER A 118 -2.19 30.76 5.03
N ASP A 119 -2.43 31.41 6.17
CA ASP A 119 -3.50 31.03 7.10
C ASP A 119 -4.88 30.99 6.42
N GLU A 120 -5.13 31.85 5.42
CA GLU A 120 -6.38 31.87 4.65
C GLU A 120 -6.52 30.62 3.78
N GLN A 121 -5.43 30.17 3.14
CA GLN A 121 -5.43 28.95 2.32
C GLN A 121 -5.68 27.70 3.16
N ILE A 122 -5.04 27.62 4.33
CA ILE A 122 -5.21 26.51 5.28
C ILE A 122 -6.64 26.46 5.81
N THR A 123 -7.21 27.62 6.16
CA THR A 123 -8.58 27.72 6.68
C THR A 123 -9.62 27.33 5.62
N GLU A 124 -9.41 27.75 4.37
CA GLU A 124 -10.28 27.40 3.25
C GLU A 124 -10.21 25.90 2.90
N GLU A 125 -9.01 25.30 2.91
CA GLU A 125 -8.84 23.86 2.72
C GLU A 125 -9.52 23.07 3.86
N LEU A 126 -9.37 23.52 5.11
CA LEU A 126 -10.05 22.93 6.26
C LEU A 126 -11.59 22.99 6.12
N ARG A 127 -12.13 24.11 5.64
CA ARG A 127 -13.56 24.29 5.37
C ARG A 127 -14.06 23.30 4.32
N LYS A 128 -13.34 23.16 3.20
CA LYS A 128 -13.68 22.19 2.13
C LYS A 128 -13.70 20.74 2.62
N ILE A 129 -12.73 20.38 3.46
CA ILE A 129 -12.67 19.03 4.05
C ILE A 129 -13.87 18.82 4.98
N LYS A 130 -14.23 19.82 5.80
CA LYS A 130 -15.39 19.76 6.69
C LYS A 130 -16.71 19.62 5.94
N GLU A 131 -16.89 20.38 4.86
CA GLU A 131 -18.04 20.25 3.96
C GLU A 131 -18.12 18.86 3.33
N SER A 132 -16.99 18.34 2.84
CA SER A 132 -16.92 16.98 2.27
C SER A 132 -17.29 15.90 3.30
N LEU A 133 -16.89 16.09 4.57
CA LEU A 133 -17.22 15.18 5.67
C LEU A 133 -18.70 15.29 6.08
N GLU A 134 -19.30 16.48 6.05
CA GLU A 134 -20.72 16.67 6.32
C GLU A 134 -21.59 16.06 5.20
N GLU A 135 -21.19 16.21 3.93
CA GLU A 135 -21.83 15.55 2.80
C GLU A 135 -21.73 14.02 2.91
N ALA A 136 -20.56 13.50 3.28
CA ALA A 136 -20.36 12.07 3.52
C ALA A 136 -21.12 11.56 4.76
N GLY A 137 -21.27 12.39 5.80
CA GLY A 137 -22.02 12.08 7.01
C GLY A 137 -23.54 12.10 6.82
N ASN A 138 -24.04 12.97 5.94
CA ASN A 138 -25.45 13.02 5.55
C ASN A 138 -25.82 11.91 4.56
N ASN A 139 -24.90 11.55 3.66
CA ASN A 139 -24.99 10.35 2.83
C ASN A 139 -24.23 9.19 3.47
N LYS A 140 -24.67 8.67 4.62
CA LYS A 140 -24.20 7.36 5.13
C LYS A 140 -24.58 6.28 4.12
N GLY A 141 -23.76 6.14 3.07
CA GLY A 141 -23.93 5.14 2.04
C GLY A 141 -23.85 3.78 2.71
N SER A 142 -24.97 3.07 2.73
CA SER A 142 -24.95 1.68 3.18
C SER A 142 -24.14 0.87 2.17
N VAL A 143 -23.50 -0.21 2.62
CA VAL A 143 -22.93 -1.20 1.69
C VAL A 143 -23.97 -1.68 0.67
N MET A 144 -25.26 -1.59 1.01
CA MET A 144 -26.37 -1.86 0.11
C MET A 144 -26.52 -0.80 -1.00
N ASP A 145 -26.20 0.47 -0.74
CA ASP A 145 -26.29 1.55 -1.72
C ASP A 145 -25.26 1.41 -2.86
N LEU A 146 -24.17 0.69 -2.61
CA LEU A 146 -23.21 0.29 -3.65
C LEU A 146 -23.86 -0.61 -4.71
N PHE A 147 -24.79 -1.48 -4.31
CA PHE A 147 -25.50 -2.40 -5.20
C PHE A 147 -26.81 -1.81 -5.74
N SER A 148 -27.48 -0.95 -4.97
CA SER A 148 -28.77 -0.34 -5.33
C SER A 148 -28.64 0.77 -6.36
N ARG A 149 -27.59 1.60 -6.31
CA ARG A 149 -27.40 2.70 -7.27
C ARG A 149 -26.72 2.21 -8.56
N LYS A 150 -27.35 2.48 -9.71
CA LYS A 150 -26.84 2.04 -11.03
C LYS A 150 -25.43 2.56 -11.34
N GLY A 151 -25.12 3.80 -10.93
CA GLY A 151 -23.78 4.38 -11.07
C GLY A 151 -22.73 3.66 -10.24
N ASN A 152 -23.00 3.47 -8.94
CA ASN A 152 -22.09 2.77 -8.03
C ASN A 152 -21.88 1.31 -8.42
N ARG A 153 -22.94 0.61 -8.84
CA ARG A 153 -22.85 -0.78 -9.29
C ARG A 153 -21.98 -0.92 -10.53
N ASN A 154 -22.10 0.00 -11.50
CA ASN A 154 -21.26 0.00 -12.69
C ASN A 154 -19.79 0.28 -12.32
N ALA A 155 -19.53 1.24 -11.44
CA ALA A 155 -18.18 1.53 -10.96
C ALA A 155 -17.57 0.36 -10.20
N LEU A 156 -18.36 -0.30 -9.34
CA LEU A 156 -17.96 -1.50 -8.60
C LEU A 156 -17.64 -2.66 -9.55
N LEU A 157 -18.52 -2.93 -10.52
CA LEU A 157 -18.31 -4.00 -11.49
C LEU A 157 -17.09 -3.74 -12.37
N LEU A 158 -16.86 -2.49 -12.79
CA LEU A 158 -15.67 -2.11 -13.56
C LEU A 158 -14.40 -2.27 -12.70
N SER A 159 -14.41 -1.80 -11.46
CA SER A 159 -13.27 -1.88 -10.55
C SER A 159 -12.93 -3.34 -10.20
N CYS A 160 -13.93 -4.14 -9.81
CA CYS A 160 -13.77 -5.56 -9.55
C CYS A 160 -13.31 -6.30 -10.81
N GLY A 161 -13.88 -5.98 -11.97
CA GLY A 161 -13.48 -6.55 -13.25
C GLY A 161 -12.01 -6.27 -13.56
N CYS A 162 -11.58 -5.01 -13.46
CA CYS A 162 -10.18 -4.61 -13.66
C CYS A 162 -9.23 -5.34 -12.71
N ILE A 163 -9.56 -5.43 -11.41
CA ILE A 163 -8.74 -6.15 -10.44
C ILE A 163 -8.70 -7.65 -10.77
N MET A 164 -9.83 -8.26 -11.14
CA MET A 164 -9.87 -9.66 -11.56
C MET A 164 -8.99 -9.91 -12.79
N PHE A 165 -9.07 -9.06 -13.82
CA PHE A 165 -8.21 -9.17 -15.00
C PHE A 165 -6.72 -9.00 -14.64
N GLN A 166 -6.40 -8.07 -13.73
CA GLN A 166 -5.04 -7.90 -13.24
C GLN A 166 -4.55 -9.18 -12.54
N GLN A 167 -5.36 -9.81 -11.70
CA GLN A 167 -4.96 -11.05 -11.03
C GLN A 167 -4.86 -12.25 -11.99
N LEU A 168 -5.79 -12.35 -12.95
CA LEU A 168 -5.82 -13.42 -13.95
C LEU A 168 -4.69 -13.31 -14.98
N SER A 169 -4.05 -12.14 -15.12
CA SER A 169 -2.84 -11.99 -15.93
C SER A 169 -1.68 -12.88 -15.46
N GLY A 170 -1.75 -13.41 -14.23
CA GLY A 170 -0.72 -14.28 -13.67
C GLY A 170 0.47 -13.52 -13.10
N ILE A 171 0.37 -12.20 -12.91
CA ILE A 171 1.45 -11.38 -12.35
C ILE A 171 1.96 -11.93 -11.00
N ASN A 172 1.07 -12.38 -10.12
CA ASN A 172 1.47 -12.97 -8.84
C ASN A 172 2.19 -14.32 -8.98
N VAL A 173 1.83 -15.13 -9.99
CA VAL A 173 2.53 -16.38 -10.30
C VAL A 173 3.94 -16.07 -10.76
N MET A 174 4.08 -15.08 -11.66
CA MET A 174 5.39 -14.59 -12.09
C MET A 174 6.21 -14.05 -10.92
N LEU A 175 5.60 -13.29 -9.99
CA LEU A 175 6.32 -12.73 -8.85
C LEU A 175 6.81 -13.80 -7.86
N PHE A 176 5.97 -14.76 -7.48
CA PHE A 176 6.37 -15.77 -6.49
C PHE A 176 7.22 -16.89 -7.07
N TYR A 177 6.98 -17.27 -8.31
CA TYR A 177 7.65 -18.40 -8.95
C TYR A 177 8.64 -17.97 -10.02
N SER A 178 9.02 -16.69 -10.11
CA SER A 178 9.97 -16.16 -11.10
C SER A 178 11.21 -17.05 -11.23
N GLN A 179 11.88 -17.32 -10.11
CA GLN A 179 13.09 -18.13 -10.07
C GLN A 179 12.84 -19.57 -10.53
N THR A 180 11.76 -20.20 -10.07
CA THR A 180 11.39 -21.56 -10.44
C THR A 180 11.04 -21.65 -11.93
N ILE A 181 10.32 -20.67 -12.47
CA ILE A 181 9.95 -20.59 -13.87
C ILE A 181 11.20 -20.45 -14.73
N PHE A 182 12.13 -19.56 -14.37
CA PHE A 182 13.39 -19.39 -15.09
C PHE A 182 14.31 -20.62 -15.00
N GLN A 183 14.32 -21.32 -13.86
CA GLN A 183 15.03 -22.59 -13.71
C GLN A 183 14.44 -23.69 -14.60
N LEU A 184 13.11 -23.83 -14.63
CA LEU A 184 12.41 -24.82 -15.45
C LEU A 184 12.46 -24.49 -16.95
N ALA A 185 12.54 -23.21 -17.30
CA ALA A 185 12.59 -22.76 -18.69
C ALA A 185 13.88 -23.19 -19.41
N GLY A 186 15.00 -23.40 -18.70
CA GLY A 186 16.23 -24.01 -19.20
C GLY A 186 16.97 -23.22 -20.31
N GLN A 187 18.27 -22.97 -20.11
CA GLN A 187 19.20 -22.33 -21.05
C GLN A 187 18.91 -20.86 -21.42
N PHE A 188 18.84 -19.98 -20.42
CA PHE A 188 19.23 -18.57 -20.64
C PHE A 188 20.71 -18.41 -20.29
N SER A 189 21.41 -17.52 -21.00
CA SER A 189 22.83 -17.21 -20.78
C SER A 189 23.11 -16.44 -19.47
N LEU A 190 22.07 -16.15 -18.69
CA LEU A 190 22.10 -15.42 -17.43
C LEU A 190 21.61 -16.34 -16.31
N ASP A 191 22.21 -16.23 -15.13
CA ASP A 191 21.79 -17.04 -13.99
C ASP A 191 20.32 -16.74 -13.62
N PRO A 192 19.54 -17.72 -13.13
CA PRO A 192 18.12 -17.52 -12.79
C PRO A 192 17.89 -16.38 -11.78
N SER A 193 18.87 -16.10 -10.92
CA SER A 193 18.89 -14.95 -10.01
C SER A 193 18.95 -13.61 -10.75
N GLU A 194 19.78 -13.51 -11.80
CA GLU A 194 19.94 -12.31 -12.62
C GLU A 194 18.69 -12.03 -13.46
N SER A 195 18.03 -13.09 -13.94
CA SER A 195 16.78 -12.97 -14.69
C SER A 195 15.61 -12.52 -13.81
N SER A 196 15.50 -13.01 -12.58
CA SER A 196 14.50 -12.50 -11.62
C SER A 196 14.79 -11.06 -11.18
N ALA A 197 16.05 -10.66 -11.05
CA ALA A 197 16.42 -9.27 -10.80
C ALA A 197 16.00 -8.35 -11.97
N LEU A 198 16.17 -8.80 -13.21
CA LEU A 198 15.77 -8.08 -14.42
C LEU A 198 14.25 -7.89 -14.48
N VAL A 199 13.47 -8.90 -14.07
CA VAL A 199 12.01 -8.77 -13.88
C VAL A 199 11.69 -7.69 -12.84
N GLY A 200 12.37 -7.68 -11.70
CA GLY A 200 12.21 -6.63 -10.69
C GLY A 200 12.50 -5.21 -11.22
N VAL A 201 13.52 -5.06 -12.08
CA VAL A 201 13.84 -3.79 -12.73
C VAL A 201 12.77 -3.37 -13.74
N ILE A 202 12.26 -4.31 -14.54
CA ILE A 202 11.16 -4.04 -15.47
C ILE A 202 9.92 -3.56 -14.71
N LEU A 203 9.56 -4.22 -13.60
CA LEU A 203 8.44 -3.79 -12.78
C LEU A 203 8.66 -2.41 -12.17
N LEU A 204 9.89 -2.05 -11.81
CA LEU A 204 10.19 -0.73 -11.23
C LEU A 204 10.04 0.40 -12.26
N LEU A 205 10.31 0.10 -13.53
CA LEU A 205 10.25 1.06 -14.63
C LEU A 205 8.86 1.18 -15.28
N ALA A 206 7.98 0.19 -15.06
CA ALA A 206 6.63 0.12 -15.59
C ALA A 206 5.63 0.94 -14.75
#